data_AF-A0A0G4N8S1-F1
#
_entry.id   AF-A0A0G4N8S1-F1
#
_cell.length_a   1.000
_cell.length_b   1.000
_cell.length_c   1.000
_cell.angle_alpha   90.00
_cell.angle_beta   90.00
_cell.angle_gamma   90.00
#
_symmetry.space_group_name_H-M   'P 1'
#
loop_
_entity.id
_entity.type
_entity.pdbx_description
1 polymer ?
#
loop_
_entity_poly.entity_id
_entity_poly.type
_entity_poly.pdbx_seq_one_letter_code
_entity_poly.pdbx_strand_id
1 'polypeptide(L)'
;MSAQTPNPSSVSQKQKQQQQQQQQQQQQQQQQEPKQQQQQQQKQNQQNQPHQIMRPVVFIPLYIYPFQTAWEPLVRSAIAHPSLTFVTVVNPNNGPGPDPRPDANYVAALHQLGALPNVQLLGYVHVSYCTRNQSDVERDMDVYRAWNDDLVEGGAATEEQAEEETKEETKEETKGETREASGSLRVDGIFFDETPWDPRYQGYMARLTRYARNAWAQPAPGGAPGRDAVLALNPGAVVEPRWYENVDYVVVFEQSAQHWHNYFVGKGLPQIPHALRPKSVAIVHTVNSSSSSSSSSSSSTRAYGNIHNEADEASALTKHICYLGLGGAYLTDEVDGGYTRWPAMWEAQLEMLARANGGGSSSRKNSTKWSRGTAHGQYQPPSLSLSSSSSSQ
;
A
#
# COMPACT_ATOMS: atom_id res chain seq x y z
N MET A 1 1.75 -94.21 2.37
CA MET A 1 1.82 -92.74 2.48
C MET A 1 0.50 -92.18 2.00
N SER A 2 -0.43 -91.88 2.93
CA SER A 2 -1.76 -91.39 2.57
C SER A 2 -1.80 -89.88 2.75
N ALA A 3 -1.91 -89.16 1.64
CA ALA A 3 -2.05 -87.70 1.62
C ALA A 3 -3.41 -87.30 2.22
N GLN A 4 -3.39 -86.49 3.27
CA GLN A 4 -4.58 -85.83 3.79
C GLN A 4 -5.05 -84.80 2.76
N THR A 5 -6.16 -85.08 2.10
CA THR A 5 -6.84 -84.14 1.21
C THR A 5 -7.43 -83.00 2.04
N PRO A 6 -7.23 -81.73 1.65
CA PRO A 6 -7.76 -80.61 2.41
C PRO A 6 -9.29 -80.62 2.45
N ASN A 7 -9.84 -80.39 3.66
CA ASN A 7 -11.27 -80.37 3.93
C ASN A 7 -11.96 -79.29 3.07
N PRO A 8 -12.95 -79.63 2.22
CA PRO A 8 -13.55 -78.70 1.24
C PRO A 8 -14.13 -77.41 1.86
N SER A 9 -14.52 -77.46 3.13
CA SER A 9 -15.02 -76.29 3.89
C SER A 9 -13.95 -75.22 4.14
N SER A 10 -12.68 -75.59 4.33
CA SER A 10 -11.59 -74.63 4.59
C SER A 10 -11.11 -73.95 3.31
N VAL A 11 -11.16 -74.65 2.18
CA VAL A 11 -10.88 -74.11 0.84
C VAL A 11 -11.94 -73.09 0.44
N SER A 12 -13.21 -73.39 0.70
CA SER A 12 -14.33 -72.48 0.43
C SER A 12 -14.29 -71.21 1.29
N GLN A 13 -13.91 -71.31 2.57
CA GLN A 13 -13.74 -70.14 3.44
C GLN A 13 -12.57 -69.25 3.00
N LYS A 14 -11.42 -69.84 2.64
CA LYS A 14 -10.28 -69.07 2.11
C LYS A 14 -10.62 -68.37 0.80
N GLN A 15 -11.34 -69.04 -0.11
CA GLN A 15 -11.80 -68.42 -1.35
C GLN A 15 -12.76 -67.25 -1.10
N LYS A 16 -13.73 -67.39 -0.17
CA LYS A 16 -14.63 -66.28 0.20
C LYS A 16 -13.89 -65.10 0.80
N GLN A 17 -12.89 -65.35 1.66
CA GLN A 17 -12.11 -64.28 2.29
C GLN A 17 -11.23 -63.55 1.27
N GLN A 18 -10.62 -64.28 0.32
CA GLN A 18 -9.83 -63.69 -0.76
C GLN A 18 -10.70 -62.85 -1.70
N GLN A 19 -11.92 -63.30 -1.97
CA GLN A 19 -12.88 -62.58 -2.82
C GLN A 19 -13.38 -61.28 -2.14
N GLN A 20 -13.60 -61.29 -0.82
CA GLN A 20 -13.90 -60.08 -0.06
C GLN A 20 -12.74 -59.07 -0.05
N GLN A 21 -11.50 -59.55 0.11
CA GLN A 21 -10.32 -58.69 0.05
C GLN A 21 -10.15 -58.01 -1.32
N GLN A 22 -10.38 -58.76 -2.40
CA GLN A 22 -10.36 -58.20 -3.76
C GLN A 22 -11.47 -57.16 -3.97
N GLN A 23 -12.68 -57.39 -3.46
CA GLN A 23 -13.76 -56.41 -3.52
C GLN A 23 -13.45 -55.14 -2.73
N GLN A 24 -12.85 -55.23 -1.55
CA GLN A 24 -12.44 -54.06 -0.78
C GLN A 24 -11.33 -53.27 -1.47
N GLN A 25 -10.35 -53.94 -2.08
CA GLN A 25 -9.31 -53.26 -2.85
C GLN A 25 -9.87 -52.56 -4.10
N GLN A 26 -10.81 -53.19 -4.81
CA GLN A 26 -11.49 -52.56 -5.95
C GLN A 26 -12.31 -51.34 -5.51
N GLN A 27 -13.04 -51.42 -4.39
CA GLN A 27 -13.78 -50.28 -3.87
C GLN A 27 -12.85 -49.12 -3.44
N GLN A 28 -11.70 -49.43 -2.83
CA GLN A 28 -10.72 -48.39 -2.47
C GLN A 28 -10.09 -47.74 -3.71
N GLN A 29 -9.76 -48.52 -4.76
CA GLN A 29 -9.27 -47.96 -6.02
C GLN A 29 -10.32 -47.10 -6.71
N GLN A 30 -11.58 -47.56 -6.79
CA GLN A 30 -12.68 -46.79 -7.38
C GLN A 30 -12.97 -45.48 -6.63
N GLN A 31 -12.64 -45.38 -5.35
CA GLN A 31 -12.78 -44.14 -4.58
C GLN A 31 -11.55 -43.21 -4.66
N GLN A 32 -10.37 -43.75 -4.95
CA GLN A 32 -9.12 -42.98 -5.05
C GLN A 32 -8.91 -42.36 -6.43
N GLU A 33 -9.29 -43.05 -7.50
CA GLU A 33 -9.14 -42.56 -8.88
C GLU A 33 -9.87 -41.23 -9.13
N PRO A 34 -11.14 -41.03 -8.70
CA PRO A 34 -11.83 -39.75 -8.90
C PRO A 34 -11.18 -38.61 -8.11
N LYS A 35 -10.63 -38.89 -6.92
CA LYS A 35 -9.94 -37.89 -6.09
C LYS A 35 -8.60 -37.47 -6.68
N GLN A 36 -7.84 -38.41 -7.24
CA GLN A 36 -6.58 -38.11 -7.92
C GLN A 36 -6.84 -37.35 -9.23
N GLN A 37 -7.87 -37.73 -9.99
CA GLN A 37 -8.29 -37.00 -11.18
C GLN A 37 -8.77 -35.59 -10.82
N GLN A 38 -9.58 -35.41 -9.77
CA GLN A 38 -9.96 -34.08 -9.28
C GLN A 38 -8.76 -33.23 -8.85
N GLN A 39 -7.77 -33.81 -8.16
CA GLN A 39 -6.55 -33.08 -7.79
C GLN A 39 -5.70 -32.71 -9.01
N GLN A 40 -5.56 -33.59 -9.99
CA GLN A 40 -4.83 -33.29 -11.23
C GLN A 40 -5.56 -32.23 -12.06
N GLN A 41 -6.89 -32.31 -12.13
CA GLN A 41 -7.73 -31.35 -12.85
C GLN A 41 -7.75 -29.99 -12.14
N GLN A 42 -7.71 -29.94 -10.81
CA GLN A 42 -7.50 -28.71 -10.04
C GLN A 42 -6.11 -28.11 -10.27
N LYS A 43 -5.05 -28.92 -10.34
CA LYS A 43 -3.68 -28.46 -10.66
C LYS A 43 -3.57 -27.94 -12.10
N GLN A 44 -4.19 -28.62 -13.07
CA GLN A 44 -4.23 -28.16 -14.46
C GLN A 44 -5.08 -26.89 -14.61
N ASN A 45 -6.20 -26.79 -13.90
CA ASN A 45 -7.02 -25.57 -13.90
C ASN A 45 -6.31 -24.38 -13.22
N GLN A 46 -5.43 -24.61 -12.25
CA GLN A 46 -4.57 -23.56 -11.67
C GLN A 46 -3.46 -23.12 -12.63
N GLN A 47 -2.93 -24.02 -13.46
CA GLN A 47 -1.92 -23.69 -14.48
C GLN A 47 -2.52 -22.99 -15.72
N ASN A 48 -3.80 -23.21 -16.01
CA ASN A 48 -4.50 -22.67 -17.17
C ASN A 48 -5.40 -21.46 -16.88
N GLN A 49 -5.34 -20.87 -15.67
CA GLN A 49 -5.90 -19.53 -15.49
C GLN A 49 -5.11 -18.55 -16.37
N PRO A 50 -5.78 -17.70 -17.17
CA PRO A 50 -5.08 -16.60 -17.82
C PRO A 50 -4.31 -15.84 -16.73
N HIS A 51 -3.02 -15.60 -16.94
CA HIS A 51 -2.25 -14.75 -16.04
C HIS A 51 -3.03 -13.44 -15.95
N GLN A 52 -3.64 -13.16 -14.79
CA GLN A 52 -4.20 -11.83 -14.55
C GLN A 52 -3.10 -10.85 -14.89
N ILE A 53 -3.39 -9.90 -15.76
CA ILE A 53 -2.44 -8.83 -16.07
C ILE A 53 -2.24 -8.09 -14.76
N MET A 54 -1.12 -8.38 -14.12
CA MET A 54 -0.72 -7.80 -12.86
C MET A 54 -0.54 -6.31 -13.05
N ARG A 55 -1.30 -5.53 -12.28
CA ARG A 55 -1.15 -4.07 -12.23
C ARG A 55 -0.56 -3.72 -10.88
N PRO A 56 0.78 -3.79 -10.71
CA PRO A 56 1.40 -3.36 -9.47
C PRO A 56 0.99 -1.94 -9.10
N VAL A 57 0.82 -1.71 -7.80
CA VAL A 57 0.46 -0.42 -7.21
C VAL A 57 1.69 0.33 -6.71
N VAL A 58 1.57 1.65 -6.62
CA VAL A 58 2.52 2.48 -5.88
C VAL A 58 2.07 2.46 -4.42
N PHE A 59 2.85 1.85 -3.51
CA PHE A 59 2.43 1.64 -2.11
C PHE A 59 3.20 2.57 -1.15
N ILE A 60 2.64 3.67 -0.70
CA ILE A 60 3.39 4.79 -0.13
C ILE A 60 3.20 4.89 1.38
N PRO A 61 4.25 4.72 2.20
CA PRO A 61 4.26 5.20 3.58
C PRO A 61 4.44 6.73 3.58
N LEU A 62 3.35 7.49 3.49
CA LEU A 62 3.38 8.96 3.40
C LEU A 62 3.42 9.59 4.79
N TYR A 63 4.58 9.50 5.43
CA TYR A 63 4.81 9.99 6.80
C TYR A 63 5.44 11.39 6.84
N ILE A 64 5.51 12.04 5.68
CA ILE A 64 5.90 13.44 5.55
C ILE A 64 4.74 14.29 6.07
N TYR A 65 5.00 15.18 7.03
CA TYR A 65 3.98 16.14 7.47
C TYR A 65 3.55 17.06 6.32
N PRO A 66 2.24 17.27 6.09
CA PRO A 66 1.73 17.94 4.89
C PRO A 66 1.78 19.48 4.99
N PHE A 67 2.96 20.07 5.17
CA PHE A 67 3.12 21.51 4.91
C PHE A 67 2.64 21.84 3.48
N GLN A 68 2.31 23.10 3.22
CA GLN A 68 1.47 23.58 2.11
C GLN A 68 1.74 23.01 0.70
N THR A 69 2.93 22.49 0.42
CA THR A 69 3.30 21.83 -0.85
C THR A 69 4.03 20.49 -0.69
N ALA A 70 4.15 19.98 0.53
CA ALA A 70 4.93 18.78 0.83
C ALA A 70 4.39 17.53 0.11
N TRP A 71 3.08 17.46 -0.14
CA TRP A 71 2.44 16.33 -0.83
C TRP A 71 2.17 16.57 -2.33
N GLU A 72 2.55 17.74 -2.86
CA GLU A 72 2.42 18.10 -4.29
C GLU A 72 3.04 17.04 -5.24
N PRO A 73 4.19 16.40 -4.93
CA PRO A 73 4.72 15.34 -5.79
C PRO A 73 3.73 14.18 -6.00
N LEU A 74 3.03 13.74 -4.95
CA LEU A 74 2.01 12.69 -5.08
C LEU A 74 0.84 13.14 -5.97
N VAL A 75 0.33 14.35 -5.73
CA VAL A 75 -0.80 14.91 -6.50
C VAL A 75 -0.43 14.96 -7.98
N ARG A 76 0.75 15.51 -8.32
CA ARG A 76 1.22 15.59 -9.71
C ARG A 76 1.40 14.22 -10.34
N SER A 77 1.99 13.27 -9.62
CA SER A 77 2.20 11.90 -10.11
C SER A 77 0.89 11.15 -10.35
N ALA A 78 -0.09 11.28 -9.45
CA ALA A 78 -1.39 10.64 -9.61
C ALA A 78 -2.15 11.18 -10.84
N ILE A 79 -2.09 12.49 -11.09
CA ILE A 79 -2.66 13.12 -12.29
C ILE A 79 -1.92 12.67 -13.56
N ALA A 80 -0.59 12.61 -13.53
CA ALA A 80 0.23 12.23 -14.69
C ALA A 80 0.12 10.74 -15.05
N HIS A 81 -0.22 9.88 -14.08
CA HIS A 81 -0.28 8.43 -14.25
C HIS A 81 -1.65 7.86 -13.87
N PRO A 82 -2.72 8.13 -14.65
CA PRO A 82 -4.07 7.65 -14.33
C PRO A 82 -4.22 6.11 -14.40
N SER A 83 -3.27 5.40 -15.00
CA SER A 83 -3.23 3.93 -15.03
C SER A 83 -2.59 3.30 -13.78
N LEU A 84 -1.95 4.10 -12.93
CA LEU A 84 -1.41 3.66 -11.65
C LEU A 84 -2.43 3.88 -10.55
N THR A 85 -2.53 2.92 -9.64
CA THR A 85 -3.18 3.09 -8.34
C THR A 85 -2.13 3.41 -7.30
N PHE A 86 -2.38 4.46 -6.51
CA PHE A 86 -1.53 4.91 -5.42
C PHE A 86 -2.20 4.52 -4.10
N VAL A 87 -1.68 3.49 -3.43
CA VAL A 87 -2.12 3.07 -2.09
C VAL A 87 -1.28 3.83 -1.08
N THR A 88 -1.85 4.83 -0.43
CA THR A 88 -1.13 5.83 0.35
C THR A 88 -1.51 5.73 1.82
N VAL A 89 -0.54 5.41 2.67
CA VAL A 89 -0.70 5.31 4.12
C VAL A 89 -0.43 6.66 4.76
N VAL A 90 -1.40 7.19 5.50
CA VAL A 90 -1.28 8.47 6.21
C VAL A 90 -1.14 8.23 7.71
N ASN A 91 -0.19 8.95 8.34
CA ASN A 91 0.15 8.75 9.75
C ASN A 91 0.32 10.11 10.48
N PRO A 92 -0.79 10.74 10.92
CA PRO A 92 -0.74 12.00 11.67
C PRO A 92 0.12 11.94 12.93
N ASN A 93 -0.04 10.90 13.75
CA ASN A 93 0.61 10.82 15.06
C ASN A 93 0.70 9.36 15.57
N ASN A 94 1.38 8.48 14.83
CA ASN A 94 1.39 7.03 15.08
C ASN A 94 -0.03 6.46 15.21
N GLY A 95 -0.91 6.91 14.32
CA GLY A 95 -2.35 6.82 14.44
C GLY A 95 -3.04 8.13 14.06
N PRO A 96 -4.36 8.22 14.23
CA PRO A 96 -5.14 9.40 13.84
C PRO A 96 -4.90 10.62 14.75
N GLY A 97 -4.25 10.43 15.90
CA GLY A 97 -4.10 11.43 16.95
C GLY A 97 -5.20 11.36 18.01
N PRO A 98 -5.14 12.22 19.04
CA PRO A 98 -6.12 12.23 20.13
C PRO A 98 -7.45 12.89 19.75
N ASP A 99 -7.44 13.75 18.73
CA ASP A 99 -8.59 14.55 18.32
C ASP A 99 -9.44 13.83 17.25
N PRO A 100 -10.75 14.12 17.15
CA PRO A 100 -11.63 13.50 16.14
C PRO A 100 -11.27 13.83 14.68
N ARG A 101 -10.49 14.89 14.46
CA ARG A 101 -10.02 15.37 13.16
C ARG A 101 -8.53 15.70 13.27
N PRO A 102 -7.75 15.52 12.19
CA PRO A 102 -6.36 15.93 12.19
C PRO A 102 -6.28 17.47 12.02
N ASP A 103 -5.08 18.05 12.13
CA ASP A 103 -4.92 19.49 11.96
C ASP A 103 -5.26 19.97 10.53
N ALA A 104 -5.38 21.30 10.38
CA ALA A 104 -5.78 21.93 9.13
C ALA A 104 -4.88 21.60 7.92
N ASN A 105 -3.59 21.31 8.12
CA ASN A 105 -2.69 20.92 7.04
C ASN A 105 -3.04 19.53 6.51
N TYR A 106 -3.26 18.58 7.42
CA TYR A 106 -3.76 17.25 7.05
C TYR A 106 -5.12 17.33 6.39
N VAL A 107 -6.07 18.09 6.93
CA VAL A 107 -7.41 18.26 6.33
C VAL A 107 -7.31 18.77 4.89
N ALA A 108 -6.53 19.84 4.66
CA ALA A 108 -6.36 20.40 3.32
C ALA A 108 -5.71 19.41 2.33
N ALA A 109 -4.65 18.70 2.76
CA ALA A 109 -3.94 17.76 1.90
C ALA A 109 -4.74 16.47 1.63
N LEU A 110 -5.46 15.96 2.63
CA LEU A 110 -6.34 14.80 2.50
C LEU A 110 -7.53 15.11 1.58
N HIS A 111 -8.09 16.33 1.65
CA HIS A 111 -9.12 16.75 0.71
C HIS A 111 -8.60 16.75 -0.75
N GLN A 112 -7.39 17.25 -0.99
CA GLN A 112 -6.77 17.22 -2.32
C GLN A 112 -6.54 15.78 -2.83
N LEU A 113 -5.95 14.91 -2.00
CA LEU A 113 -5.73 13.50 -2.37
C LEU A 113 -7.05 12.74 -2.53
N GLY A 114 -8.05 13.07 -1.70
CA GLY A 114 -9.42 12.56 -1.78
C GLY A 114 -10.14 12.96 -3.07
N ALA A 115 -9.71 13.98 -3.79
CA ALA A 115 -10.31 14.30 -5.09
C ALA A 115 -9.80 13.38 -6.23
N LEU A 116 -8.74 12.60 -6.01
CA LEU A 116 -8.08 11.81 -7.04
C LEU A 116 -8.62 10.36 -7.07
N PRO A 117 -9.20 9.90 -8.21
CA PRO A 117 -9.88 8.60 -8.29
C PRO A 117 -8.93 7.40 -8.26
N ASN A 118 -7.64 7.63 -8.51
CA ASN A 118 -6.60 6.61 -8.51
C ASN A 118 -5.73 6.63 -7.24
N VAL A 119 -6.12 7.39 -6.22
CA VAL A 119 -5.49 7.37 -4.90
C VAL A 119 -6.40 6.64 -3.92
N GLN A 120 -5.85 5.71 -3.15
CA GLN A 120 -6.52 5.01 -2.04
C GLN A 120 -5.82 5.41 -0.74
N LEU A 121 -6.55 6.03 0.18
CA LEU A 121 -5.99 6.52 1.45
C LEU A 121 -6.20 5.50 2.57
N LEU A 122 -5.12 5.05 3.21
CA LEU A 122 -5.16 4.13 4.35
C LEU A 122 -4.73 4.84 5.63
N GLY A 123 -5.51 4.70 6.70
CA GLY A 123 -5.09 5.16 8.03
C GLY A 123 -4.08 4.20 8.65
N TYR A 124 -2.99 4.74 9.21
CA TYR A 124 -1.99 3.96 9.93
C TYR A 124 -2.49 3.54 11.31
N VAL A 125 -2.43 2.25 11.65
CA VAL A 125 -2.75 1.74 12.99
C VAL A 125 -1.72 0.70 13.41
N HIS A 126 -0.91 1.00 14.43
CA HIS A 126 0.04 0.02 14.95
C HIS A 126 -0.65 -0.97 15.91
N VAL A 127 -0.24 -2.25 15.86
CA VAL A 127 -0.72 -3.31 16.78
C VAL A 127 0.35 -3.80 17.74
N SER A 128 1.59 -3.31 17.60
CA SER A 128 2.75 -3.64 18.44
C SER A 128 2.88 -5.14 18.69
N TYR A 129 2.92 -5.91 17.62
CA TYR A 129 3.03 -7.36 17.64
C TYR A 129 1.95 -8.03 18.50
N CYS A 130 0.72 -7.50 18.42
CA CYS A 130 -0.46 -7.91 19.18
C CYS A 130 -0.36 -7.69 20.70
N THR A 131 0.50 -6.76 21.14
CA THR A 131 0.59 -6.37 22.56
C THR A 131 -0.14 -5.07 22.89
N ARG A 132 -0.48 -4.25 21.88
CA ARG A 132 -1.32 -3.07 22.07
C ARG A 132 -2.74 -3.49 22.47
N ASN A 133 -3.37 -2.73 23.37
CA ASN A 133 -4.74 -3.00 23.79
C ASN A 133 -5.68 -2.97 22.57
N GLN A 134 -6.48 -4.04 22.43
CA GLN A 134 -7.42 -4.19 21.33
C GLN A 134 -8.41 -3.01 21.23
N SER A 135 -8.88 -2.48 22.38
CA SER A 135 -9.82 -1.34 22.36
C SER A 135 -9.18 -0.08 21.79
N ASP A 136 -7.88 0.13 22.00
CA ASP A 136 -7.18 1.30 21.46
C ASP A 136 -6.95 1.15 19.96
N VAL A 137 -6.66 -0.07 19.51
CA VAL A 137 -6.54 -0.42 18.09
C VAL A 137 -7.87 -0.20 17.36
N GLU A 138 -8.99 -0.68 17.92
CA GLU A 138 -10.33 -0.49 17.37
C GLU A 138 -10.74 0.99 17.37
N ARG A 139 -10.46 1.72 18.46
CA ARG A 139 -10.72 3.16 18.55
C ARG A 139 -10.02 3.94 17.45
N ASP A 140 -8.74 3.66 17.17
CA ASP A 140 -8.03 4.37 16.10
C ASP A 140 -8.67 4.12 14.72
N MET A 141 -9.13 2.89 14.46
CA MET A 141 -9.88 2.60 13.22
C MET A 141 -11.18 3.39 13.15
N ASP A 142 -11.91 3.48 14.26
CA ASP A 142 -13.17 4.20 14.33
C ASP A 142 -12.99 5.71 14.14
N VAL A 143 -11.89 6.29 14.64
CA VAL A 143 -11.56 7.70 14.38
C VAL A 143 -11.29 7.93 12.90
N TYR A 144 -10.44 7.12 12.25
CA TYR A 144 -10.23 7.23 10.80
C TYR A 144 -11.51 7.04 10.00
N ARG A 145 -12.38 6.12 10.42
CA ARG A 145 -13.68 5.91 9.81
C ARG A 145 -14.56 7.15 9.94
N ALA A 146 -14.53 7.80 11.09
CA ALA A 146 -15.28 9.02 11.37
C ALA A 146 -14.78 10.24 10.59
N TRP A 147 -13.65 10.14 9.89
CA TRP A 147 -13.22 11.15 8.93
C TRP A 147 -14.04 11.13 7.64
N ASN A 148 -14.65 9.99 7.31
CA ASN A 148 -15.50 9.87 6.14
C ASN A 148 -16.84 10.59 6.37
N ASP A 149 -17.01 11.74 5.72
CA ASP A 149 -18.26 12.52 5.74
C ASP A 149 -18.87 12.58 4.35
N ASP A 150 -20.20 12.67 4.27
CA ASP A 150 -20.87 12.85 2.97
C ASP A 150 -20.62 14.26 2.44
N LEU A 151 -20.54 14.40 1.12
CA LEU A 151 -20.37 15.70 0.43
C LEU A 151 -21.68 16.54 0.42
N VAL A 152 -22.66 16.21 1.26
CA VAL A 152 -23.94 16.93 1.29
C VAL A 152 -23.77 18.21 2.12
N GLU A 153 -23.11 19.20 1.52
CA GLU A 153 -23.59 20.58 1.45
C GLU A 153 -22.66 21.41 0.54
N GLY A 154 -22.73 21.10 -0.76
CA GLY A 154 -22.72 22.18 -1.75
C GLY A 154 -24.04 22.93 -1.60
N GLY A 155 -24.09 23.90 -0.69
CA GLY A 155 -25.18 24.85 -0.60
C GLY A 155 -25.29 25.61 -1.91
N ALA A 156 -26.15 25.12 -2.80
CA ALA A 156 -26.74 25.96 -3.83
C ALA A 156 -27.40 27.11 -3.08
N ALA A 157 -26.79 28.30 -3.17
CA ALA A 157 -27.51 29.52 -2.92
C ALA A 157 -28.66 29.53 -3.93
N THR A 158 -29.85 29.12 -3.49
CA THR A 158 -31.08 29.46 -4.18
C THR A 158 -31.18 30.97 -4.10
N GLU A 159 -30.85 31.63 -5.21
CA GLU A 159 -31.21 33.00 -5.51
C GLU A 159 -32.73 33.12 -5.46
N GLU A 160 -33.30 33.26 -4.28
CA GLU A 160 -34.67 33.76 -4.13
C GLU A 160 -34.87 34.31 -2.73
N GLN A 161 -34.51 35.59 -2.58
CA GLN A 161 -35.25 36.63 -1.84
C GLN A 161 -34.37 37.87 -1.79
N ALA A 162 -34.35 38.60 -2.90
CA ALA A 162 -34.05 40.02 -2.88
C ALA A 162 -35.39 40.73 -2.69
N GLU A 163 -35.60 41.34 -1.52
CA GLU A 163 -36.47 42.51 -1.33
C GLU A 163 -36.23 43.08 0.07
N GLU A 164 -35.76 44.34 0.09
CA GLU A 164 -36.02 45.44 1.06
C GLU A 164 -35.97 45.14 2.58
N GLU A 165 -35.24 45.86 3.43
CA GLU A 165 -35.16 47.31 3.55
C GLU A 165 -34.05 47.72 4.55
N THR A 166 -33.59 48.97 4.38
CA THR A 166 -32.71 49.84 5.19
C THR A 166 -32.57 49.62 6.72
N LYS A 167 -31.35 49.78 7.27
CA LYS A 167 -30.92 50.90 8.16
C LYS A 167 -29.57 50.66 8.88
N GLU A 168 -28.78 51.74 8.89
CA GLU A 168 -27.86 52.27 9.91
C GLU A 168 -26.83 51.39 10.67
N GLU A 169 -25.58 51.84 10.51
CA GLU A 169 -24.40 51.79 11.39
C GLU A 169 -24.54 51.16 12.80
N THR A 170 -23.75 50.12 13.08
CA THR A 170 -22.62 50.15 14.07
C THR A 170 -21.96 48.78 14.22
N LYS A 171 -20.68 48.82 14.65
CA LYS A 171 -19.90 47.83 15.42
C LYS A 171 -18.91 46.87 14.72
N GLU A 172 -17.70 46.97 15.30
CA GLU A 172 -16.77 45.90 15.67
C GLU A 172 -16.00 45.17 14.56
N GLU A 173 -14.70 45.48 14.52
CA GLU A 173 -13.64 44.63 13.99
C GLU A 173 -13.76 43.21 14.57
N THR A 174 -14.41 42.33 13.80
CA THR A 174 -14.41 40.91 14.09
C THR A 174 -13.20 40.30 13.42
N LYS A 175 -12.24 39.93 14.27
CA LYS A 175 -11.09 39.06 13.99
C LYS A 175 -11.50 37.97 13.01
N GLY A 176 -10.85 37.93 11.84
CA GLY A 176 -11.12 36.93 10.80
C GLY A 176 -10.98 35.52 11.37
N GLU A 177 -12.12 34.89 11.67
CA GLU A 177 -12.20 33.46 11.89
C GLU A 177 -11.83 32.80 10.56
N THR A 178 -10.73 32.06 10.60
CA THR A 178 -10.37 31.16 9.51
C THR A 178 -11.50 30.14 9.46
N ARG A 179 -12.37 30.21 8.44
CA ARG A 179 -13.33 29.14 8.15
C ARG A 179 -12.53 27.85 8.14
N GLU A 180 -12.74 27.00 9.14
CA GLU A 180 -12.19 25.65 9.13
C GLU A 180 -12.58 25.03 7.80
N ALA A 181 -11.59 24.49 7.08
CA ALA A 181 -11.84 23.85 5.80
C ALA A 181 -12.75 22.65 6.03
N SER A 182 -14.06 22.87 5.95
CA SER A 182 -15.14 21.89 6.08
C SER A 182 -15.22 21.02 4.83
N GLY A 183 -14.08 20.50 4.37
CA GLY A 183 -13.99 19.58 3.25
C GLY A 183 -14.28 18.15 3.73
N SER A 184 -15.17 17.44 3.02
CA SER A 184 -15.34 16.00 3.20
C SER A 184 -13.98 15.31 3.05
N LEU A 185 -13.61 14.48 4.03
CA LEU A 185 -12.41 13.67 3.97
C LEU A 185 -12.75 12.25 3.54
N ARG A 186 -11.72 11.56 3.02
CA ARG A 186 -11.82 10.17 2.63
C ARG A 186 -10.67 9.36 3.19
N VAL A 187 -11.00 8.29 3.91
CA VAL A 187 -10.09 7.21 4.29
C VAL A 187 -10.73 5.89 3.82
N ASP A 188 -10.05 5.20 2.91
CA ASP A 188 -10.53 4.02 2.20
C ASP A 188 -10.27 2.70 2.94
N GLY A 189 -9.46 2.73 4.00
CA GLY A 189 -9.28 1.60 4.89
C GLY A 189 -8.08 1.77 5.82
N ILE A 190 -7.47 0.65 6.22
CA ILE A 190 -6.49 0.62 7.31
C ILE A 190 -5.22 -0.11 6.89
N PHE A 191 -4.09 0.50 7.22
CA PHE A 191 -2.77 -0.12 7.23
C PHE A 191 -2.42 -0.50 8.68
N PHE A 192 -2.34 -1.79 8.94
CA PHE A 192 -1.91 -2.31 10.23
C PHE A 192 -0.40 -2.43 10.27
N ASP A 193 0.25 -1.67 11.14
CA ASP A 193 1.70 -1.72 11.32
C ASP A 193 2.11 -2.58 12.51
N GLU A 194 3.38 -3.00 12.52
CA GLU A 194 3.96 -3.87 13.55
C GLU A 194 3.15 -5.17 13.72
N THR A 195 2.61 -5.72 12.64
CA THR A 195 1.86 -6.97 12.69
C THR A 195 2.83 -8.13 12.88
N PRO A 196 2.48 -9.16 13.67
CA PRO A 196 3.38 -10.29 13.84
C PRO A 196 3.41 -11.17 12.59
N TRP A 197 4.50 -11.90 12.42
CA TRP A 197 4.62 -12.94 11.39
C TRP A 197 4.30 -14.36 11.93
N ASP A 198 4.24 -14.50 13.26
CA ASP A 198 4.05 -15.79 13.93
C ASP A 198 2.59 -16.27 13.81
N PRO A 199 2.34 -17.48 13.25
CA PRO A 199 1.00 -18.05 13.07
C PRO A 199 0.13 -18.08 14.33
N ARG A 200 0.71 -18.09 15.53
CA ARG A 200 -0.03 -18.06 16.81
C ARG A 200 -0.95 -16.84 16.94
N TYR A 201 -0.62 -15.72 16.29
CA TYR A 201 -1.38 -14.48 16.35
C TYR A 201 -2.39 -14.31 15.21
N GLN A 202 -2.42 -15.24 14.25
CA GLN A 202 -3.30 -15.14 13.09
C GLN A 202 -4.78 -15.01 13.46
N GLY A 203 -5.22 -15.73 14.48
CA GLY A 203 -6.61 -15.63 14.96
C GLY A 203 -6.94 -14.25 15.54
N TYR A 204 -5.97 -13.57 16.17
CA TYR A 204 -6.13 -12.20 16.65
C TYR A 204 -6.22 -11.22 15.48
N MET A 205 -5.28 -11.30 14.54
CA MET A 205 -5.26 -10.40 13.39
C MET A 205 -6.49 -10.58 12.49
N ALA A 206 -6.97 -11.81 12.29
CA ALA A 206 -8.20 -12.08 11.55
C ALA A 206 -9.45 -11.44 12.19
N ARG A 207 -9.49 -11.29 13.52
CA ARG A 207 -10.57 -10.57 14.20
C ARG A 207 -10.48 -9.07 13.96
N LEU A 208 -9.29 -8.47 14.06
CA LEU A 208 -9.08 -7.05 13.78
C LEU A 208 -9.41 -6.69 12.34
N THR A 209 -8.96 -7.47 11.36
CA THR A 209 -9.26 -7.19 9.94
C THR A 209 -10.75 -7.32 9.66
N ARG A 210 -11.45 -8.26 10.32
CA ARG A 210 -12.91 -8.39 10.20
C ARG A 210 -13.64 -7.23 10.87
N TYR A 211 -13.15 -6.75 12.01
CA TYR A 211 -13.67 -5.53 12.64
C TYR A 211 -13.59 -4.36 11.67
N ALA A 212 -12.41 -4.11 11.08
CA ALA A 212 -12.21 -3.02 10.12
C ALA A 212 -13.14 -3.13 8.90
N ARG A 213 -13.24 -4.32 8.27
CA ARG A 213 -14.18 -4.58 7.15
C ARG A 213 -15.62 -4.27 7.54
N ASN A 214 -16.07 -4.79 8.68
CA ASN A 214 -17.43 -4.60 9.16
C ASN A 214 -17.72 -3.12 9.44
N ALA A 215 -16.78 -2.40 10.05
CA ALA A 215 -16.93 -0.98 10.35
C ALA A 215 -17.09 -0.16 9.06
N TRP A 216 -16.21 -0.33 8.07
CA TRP A 216 -16.27 0.40 6.80
C TRP A 216 -17.49 0.05 5.95
N ALA A 217 -18.02 -1.17 6.07
CA ALA A 217 -19.26 -1.57 5.39
C ALA A 217 -20.50 -0.82 5.92
N GLN A 218 -20.44 -0.23 7.11
CA GLN A 218 -21.51 0.59 7.67
C GLN A 218 -21.36 2.07 7.25
N PRO A 219 -22.46 2.81 7.06
CA PRO A 219 -22.41 4.26 6.84
C PRO A 219 -21.61 4.99 7.92
N ALA A 220 -20.64 5.80 7.53
CA ALA A 220 -19.79 6.54 8.44
C ALA A 220 -20.64 7.53 9.28
N PRO A 221 -20.17 7.93 10.48
CA PRO A 221 -20.90 8.86 11.33
C PRO A 221 -21.21 10.20 10.65
N GLY A 222 -20.32 10.66 9.77
CA GLY A 222 -20.52 11.85 8.94
C GLY A 222 -21.42 11.66 7.71
N GLY A 223 -22.11 10.53 7.60
CA GLY A 223 -23.11 10.26 6.55
C GLY A 223 -22.57 9.57 5.29
N ALA A 224 -21.25 9.47 5.10
CA ALA A 224 -20.70 8.81 3.93
C ALA A 224 -21.17 7.34 3.84
N PRO A 225 -21.58 6.85 2.66
CA PRO A 225 -22.05 5.47 2.51
C PRO A 225 -20.94 4.47 2.82
N GLY A 226 -21.35 3.31 3.32
CA GLY A 226 -20.45 2.18 3.56
C GLY A 226 -19.78 1.70 2.28
N ARG A 227 -18.56 1.16 2.41
CA ARG A 227 -17.75 0.64 1.31
C ARG A 227 -16.87 -0.52 1.77
N ASP A 228 -16.35 -1.28 0.81
CA ASP A 228 -15.33 -2.27 1.12
C ASP A 228 -14.02 -1.57 1.53
N ALA A 229 -13.54 -1.85 2.74
CA ALA A 229 -12.25 -1.32 3.21
C ALA A 229 -11.08 -1.92 2.42
N VAL A 230 -10.09 -1.10 2.07
CA VAL A 230 -8.78 -1.59 1.63
C VAL A 230 -7.91 -1.84 2.86
N LEU A 231 -7.46 -3.07 3.06
CA LEU A 231 -6.68 -3.46 4.23
C LEU A 231 -5.28 -3.91 3.86
N ALA A 232 -4.29 -3.45 4.61
CA ALA A 232 -2.91 -3.85 4.46
C ALA A 232 -2.31 -4.27 5.81
N LEU A 233 -1.49 -5.32 5.82
CA LEU A 233 -0.70 -5.73 6.99
C LEU A 233 0.77 -5.45 6.73
N ASN A 234 1.48 -4.94 7.72
CA ASN A 234 2.92 -4.82 7.69
C ASN A 234 3.59 -5.67 8.77
N PRO A 235 3.98 -6.90 8.42
CA PRO A 235 4.90 -7.69 9.23
C PRO A 235 6.37 -7.46 8.87
N GLY A 236 6.67 -6.74 7.77
CA GLY A 236 8.02 -6.58 7.22
C GLY A 236 8.68 -7.90 6.77
N ALA A 237 7.93 -9.01 6.77
CA ALA A 237 8.46 -10.36 6.62
C ALA A 237 7.45 -11.29 5.92
N VAL A 238 7.95 -12.40 5.37
CA VAL A 238 7.10 -13.41 4.73
C VAL A 238 6.24 -14.13 5.76
N VAL A 239 4.94 -14.24 5.47
CA VAL A 239 3.93 -14.90 6.29
C VAL A 239 3.21 -16.02 5.54
N GLU A 240 2.59 -16.94 6.27
CA GLU A 240 1.86 -18.06 5.67
C GLU A 240 0.59 -17.62 4.92
N PRO A 241 0.07 -18.43 3.98
CA PRO A 241 -1.06 -18.06 3.10
C PRO A 241 -2.32 -17.53 3.79
N ARG A 242 -2.63 -18.02 4.99
CA ARG A 242 -3.83 -17.63 5.72
C ARG A 242 -3.84 -16.14 6.14
N TRP A 243 -2.68 -15.50 6.23
CA TRP A 243 -2.59 -14.05 6.50
C TRP A 243 -3.18 -13.19 5.38
N TYR A 244 -3.33 -13.76 4.18
CA TYR A 244 -3.88 -13.05 3.01
C TYR A 244 -5.40 -13.16 2.89
N GLU A 245 -6.09 -13.93 3.74
CA GLU A 245 -7.51 -14.25 3.55
C GLU A 245 -8.44 -13.04 3.67
N ASN A 246 -8.11 -12.04 4.50
CA ASN A 246 -9.01 -10.92 4.83
C ASN A 246 -8.41 -9.54 4.55
N VAL A 247 -7.33 -9.47 3.78
CA VAL A 247 -6.59 -8.22 3.48
C VAL A 247 -6.29 -8.12 2.00
N ASP A 248 -6.03 -6.93 1.50
CA ASP A 248 -5.71 -6.68 0.09
C ASP A 248 -4.21 -6.76 -0.14
N TYR A 249 -3.43 -6.26 0.83
CA TYR A 249 -1.97 -6.21 0.78
C TYR A 249 -1.31 -6.78 2.02
N VAL A 250 -0.13 -7.37 1.84
CA VAL A 250 0.79 -7.75 2.91
C VAL A 250 2.18 -7.27 2.54
N VAL A 251 2.80 -6.45 3.38
CA VAL A 251 4.20 -6.04 3.22
C VAL A 251 5.08 -7.20 3.65
N VAL A 252 5.55 -7.96 2.67
CA VAL A 252 6.35 -9.19 2.88
C VAL A 252 7.85 -8.93 2.99
N PHE A 253 8.24 -7.69 2.68
CA PHE A 253 9.61 -7.23 2.70
C PHE A 253 9.60 -5.74 3.04
N GLU A 254 10.24 -5.41 4.15
CA GLU A 254 10.58 -4.04 4.52
C GLU A 254 12.03 -4.02 5.00
N GLN A 255 12.96 -3.83 4.07
CA GLN A 255 14.40 -3.93 4.35
C GLN A 255 15.25 -3.23 3.28
N SER A 256 16.56 -3.21 3.48
CA SER A 256 17.53 -2.58 2.58
C SER A 256 17.58 -3.23 1.19
N ALA A 257 17.96 -2.44 0.17
CA ALA A 257 18.25 -2.96 -1.17
C ALA A 257 19.32 -4.07 -1.15
N GLN A 258 20.30 -4.01 -0.25
CA GLN A 258 21.27 -5.08 -0.09
C GLN A 258 20.62 -6.39 0.41
N HIS A 259 19.71 -6.30 1.39
CA HIS A 259 19.00 -7.47 1.91
C HIS A 259 18.05 -8.08 0.87
N TRP A 260 17.47 -7.25 0.00
CA TRP A 260 16.68 -7.70 -1.14
C TRP A 260 17.47 -8.70 -2.01
N HIS A 261 18.66 -8.28 -2.44
CA HIS A 261 19.52 -9.07 -3.33
C HIS A 261 20.13 -10.29 -2.64
N ASN A 262 20.62 -10.11 -1.40
CA ASN A 262 21.40 -11.15 -0.72
C ASN A 262 20.54 -12.22 -0.05
N TYR A 263 19.30 -11.90 0.31
CA TYR A 263 18.45 -12.79 1.09
C TYR A 263 17.07 -12.97 0.48
N PHE A 264 16.31 -11.89 0.28
CA PHE A 264 14.87 -12.03 -0.02
C PHE A 264 14.62 -12.80 -1.32
N VAL A 265 15.30 -12.46 -2.41
CA VAL A 265 15.10 -13.13 -3.70
C VAL A 265 15.38 -14.65 -3.61
N GLY A 266 16.43 -15.05 -2.89
CA GLY A 266 16.85 -16.46 -2.80
C GLY A 266 16.19 -17.26 -1.67
N LYS A 267 15.72 -16.60 -0.61
CA LYS A 267 15.23 -17.25 0.62
C LYS A 267 13.82 -16.85 1.01
N GLY A 268 13.47 -15.58 0.92
CA GLY A 268 12.13 -15.06 1.26
C GLY A 268 11.10 -15.38 0.18
N LEU A 269 11.31 -14.89 -1.03
CA LEU A 269 10.38 -15.01 -2.16
C LEU A 269 9.94 -16.46 -2.48
N PRO A 270 10.82 -17.49 -2.42
CA PRO A 270 10.40 -18.87 -2.68
C PRO A 270 9.35 -19.40 -1.69
N GLN A 271 9.20 -18.77 -0.52
CA GLN A 271 8.20 -19.14 0.48
C GLN A 271 6.82 -18.54 0.17
N ILE A 272 6.72 -17.56 -0.75
CA ILE A 272 5.47 -16.94 -1.16
C ILE A 272 4.88 -17.70 -2.36
N PRO A 273 3.72 -18.36 -2.22
CA PRO A 273 3.03 -18.97 -3.35
C PRO A 273 2.80 -17.95 -4.48
N HIS A 274 3.00 -18.36 -5.74
CA HIS A 274 2.84 -17.48 -6.90
C HIS A 274 1.48 -16.75 -6.92
N ALA A 275 0.39 -17.43 -6.51
CA ALA A 275 -0.95 -16.84 -6.45
C ALA A 275 -1.11 -15.72 -5.40
N LEU A 276 -0.19 -15.59 -4.44
CA LEU A 276 -0.23 -14.58 -3.38
C LEU A 276 0.74 -13.43 -3.60
N ARG A 277 1.70 -13.57 -4.52
CA ARG A 277 2.60 -12.47 -4.92
C ARG A 277 1.83 -11.21 -5.37
N PRO A 278 0.69 -11.32 -6.08
CA PRO A 278 -0.16 -10.19 -6.42
C PRO A 278 -0.66 -9.34 -5.25
N LYS A 279 -0.69 -9.90 -4.05
CA LYS A 279 -1.09 -9.22 -2.80
C LYS A 279 0.11 -8.85 -1.93
N SER A 280 1.32 -9.19 -2.37
CA SER A 280 2.55 -9.01 -1.61
C SER A 280 3.23 -7.71 -2.03
N VAL A 281 3.58 -6.88 -1.05
CA VAL A 281 4.20 -5.56 -1.23
C VAL A 281 5.65 -5.61 -0.77
N ALA A 282 6.54 -4.93 -1.50
CA ALA A 282 7.93 -4.72 -1.10
C ALA A 282 8.18 -3.23 -0.84
N ILE A 283 8.59 -2.91 0.38
CA ILE A 283 9.14 -1.61 0.76
C ILE A 283 10.65 -1.77 0.86
N VAL A 284 11.40 -1.08 0.01
CA VAL A 284 12.86 -1.20 -0.08
C VAL A 284 13.51 0.12 0.27
N HIS A 285 14.28 0.14 1.36
CA HIS A 285 15.01 1.34 1.80
C HIS A 285 16.52 1.21 1.50
N THR A 286 17.31 2.22 1.86
CA THR A 286 18.77 2.24 1.62
C THR A 286 19.10 1.92 0.14
N VAL A 287 18.26 2.37 -0.78
CA VAL A 287 18.50 2.24 -2.23
C VAL A 287 19.62 3.23 -2.56
N ASN A 288 20.71 2.75 -3.17
CA ASN A 288 21.85 3.60 -3.58
C ASN A 288 22.65 4.29 -2.47
N SER A 289 22.60 3.87 -1.21
CA SER A 289 23.32 4.55 -0.11
C SER A 289 24.86 4.43 -0.15
N SER A 290 25.45 3.93 -1.24
CA SER A 290 26.89 3.88 -1.46
C SER A 290 27.41 5.06 -2.30
N SER A 291 27.55 6.25 -1.68
CA SER A 291 28.71 7.14 -1.86
C SER A 291 28.65 8.43 -1.02
N SER A 292 28.89 8.35 0.28
CA SER A 292 29.32 9.52 1.08
C SER A 292 30.39 9.21 2.14
N SER A 293 31.04 8.03 2.09
CA SER A 293 32.07 7.68 3.08
C SER A 293 33.13 6.71 2.54
N SER A 294 34.00 7.19 1.65
CA SER A 294 35.44 6.81 1.66
C SER A 294 36.21 7.50 0.54
N SER A 295 36.79 8.65 0.86
CA SER A 295 38.01 9.12 0.21
C SER A 295 39.19 8.28 0.73
N SER A 296 39.54 7.20 0.04
CA SER A 296 40.86 6.57 0.19
C SER A 296 41.26 5.84 -1.08
N SER A 297 42.37 6.28 -1.64
CA SER A 297 43.11 5.77 -2.79
C SER A 297 43.53 4.30 -2.71
N SER A 298 43.38 3.54 -3.80
CA SER A 298 44.50 2.89 -4.53
C SER A 298 44.07 1.95 -5.68
N SER A 299 44.52 2.31 -6.90
CA SER A 299 45.17 1.49 -7.94
C SER A 299 44.58 0.16 -8.47
N SER A 300 44.14 0.20 -9.75
CA SER A 300 44.46 -0.74 -10.87
C SER A 300 44.05 -2.23 -10.73
N THR A 301 43.23 -2.90 -11.57
CA THR A 301 42.77 -2.73 -12.96
C THR A 301 41.57 -3.67 -13.18
N ARG A 302 40.43 -3.18 -13.70
CA ARG A 302 39.69 -3.72 -14.87
C ARG A 302 38.38 -2.97 -15.07
N ALA A 303 38.16 -2.60 -16.33
CA ALA A 303 37.11 -1.72 -16.81
C ALA A 303 35.72 -2.36 -16.75
N TYR A 304 34.83 -1.77 -15.96
CA TYR A 304 33.43 -1.52 -16.27
C TYR A 304 33.06 -0.22 -15.56
N GLY A 305 32.85 0.85 -16.33
CA GLY A 305 32.44 2.14 -15.78
C GLY A 305 31.03 2.03 -15.22
N ASN A 306 30.89 2.03 -13.89
CA ASN A 306 29.60 2.11 -13.22
C ASN A 306 29.48 3.51 -12.62
N ILE A 307 29.11 4.48 -13.47
CA ILE A 307 28.26 5.57 -13.01
C ILE A 307 26.85 4.98 -13.07
N HIS A 308 26.46 4.21 -12.06
CA HIS A 308 25.05 3.83 -11.94
C HIS A 308 24.33 5.08 -11.46
N ASN A 309 23.55 5.68 -12.35
CA ASN A 309 22.61 6.72 -11.97
C ASN A 309 21.62 6.10 -10.95
N GLU A 310 21.29 6.81 -9.88
CA GLU A 310 20.30 6.35 -8.88
C GLU A 310 18.97 5.95 -9.53
N ALA A 311 18.59 6.66 -10.60
CA ALA A 311 17.43 6.33 -11.42
C ALA A 311 17.53 4.95 -12.10
N ASP A 312 18.73 4.50 -12.49
CA ASP A 312 18.94 3.23 -13.18
C ASP A 312 18.81 2.04 -12.22
N GLU A 313 19.37 2.15 -11.01
CA GLU A 313 19.25 1.11 -9.99
C GLU A 313 17.81 0.99 -9.47
N ALA A 314 17.17 2.11 -9.16
CA ALA A 314 15.76 2.12 -8.77
C ALA A 314 14.86 1.54 -9.88
N SER A 315 15.15 1.87 -11.14
CA SER A 315 14.42 1.32 -12.29
C SER A 315 14.62 -0.20 -12.41
N ALA A 316 15.86 -0.67 -12.26
CA ALA A 316 16.20 -2.09 -12.33
C ALA A 316 15.55 -2.88 -11.19
N LEU A 317 15.60 -2.36 -9.97
CA LEU A 317 14.99 -2.96 -8.79
C LEU A 317 13.46 -3.01 -8.93
N THR A 318 12.83 -1.90 -9.35
CA THR A 318 11.38 -1.86 -9.60
C THR A 318 10.97 -2.85 -10.67
N LYS A 319 11.71 -2.92 -11.79
CA LYS A 319 11.49 -3.89 -12.86
C LYS A 319 11.60 -5.32 -12.33
N HIS A 320 12.56 -5.60 -11.45
CA HIS A 320 12.74 -6.91 -10.85
C HIS A 320 11.58 -7.28 -9.93
N ILE A 321 11.13 -6.36 -9.06
CA ILE A 321 9.94 -6.53 -8.21
C ILE A 321 8.71 -6.91 -9.07
N CYS A 322 8.47 -6.17 -10.15
CA CYS A 322 7.37 -6.46 -11.08
C CYS A 322 7.54 -7.82 -11.77
N TYR A 323 8.74 -8.15 -12.24
CA TYR A 323 9.03 -9.43 -12.88
C TYR A 323 8.78 -10.62 -11.96
N LEU A 324 9.02 -10.47 -10.66
CA LEU A 324 8.78 -11.50 -9.66
C LEU A 324 7.29 -11.67 -9.30
N GLY A 325 6.43 -10.76 -9.78
CA GLY A 325 4.97 -10.82 -9.65
C GLY A 325 4.41 -10.18 -8.38
N LEU A 326 5.19 -9.34 -7.69
CA LEU A 326 4.74 -8.63 -6.50
C LEU A 326 3.72 -7.53 -6.86
N GLY A 327 2.75 -7.34 -5.98
CA GLY A 327 1.58 -6.49 -6.19
C GLY A 327 1.78 -5.01 -5.92
N GLY A 328 2.85 -4.62 -5.23
CA GLY A 328 3.13 -3.22 -4.94
C GLY A 328 4.57 -2.98 -4.51
N ALA A 329 5.03 -1.75 -4.68
CA ALA A 329 6.39 -1.36 -4.37
C ALA A 329 6.50 0.07 -3.82
N TYR A 330 7.51 0.29 -2.96
CA TYR A 330 8.05 1.60 -2.61
C TYR A 330 9.54 1.54 -2.39
N LEU A 331 10.26 2.47 -3.00
CA LEU A 331 11.71 2.55 -2.92
C LEU A 331 12.11 3.89 -2.29
N THR A 332 13.06 3.87 -1.36
CA THR A 332 13.64 5.09 -0.79
C THR A 332 15.16 4.99 -0.62
N ASP A 333 15.85 6.10 -0.85
CA ASP A 333 17.27 6.28 -0.58
C ASP A 333 17.56 6.58 0.91
N GLU A 334 16.53 6.84 1.72
CA GLU A 334 16.69 6.98 3.17
C GLU A 334 17.24 5.69 3.79
N VAL A 335 18.37 5.83 4.49
CA VAL A 335 19.00 4.74 5.23
C VAL A 335 18.05 4.29 6.34
N ASP A 336 17.83 2.99 6.43
CA ASP A 336 16.99 2.34 7.46
C ASP A 336 15.50 2.77 7.48
N GLY A 337 15.00 3.36 6.40
CA GLY A 337 13.55 3.61 6.23
C GLY A 337 13.02 4.82 7.00
N GLY A 338 13.61 6.00 6.79
CA GLY A 338 13.18 7.25 7.46
C GLY A 338 11.79 7.76 7.07
N TYR A 339 11.38 7.59 5.80
CA TYR A 339 10.11 8.08 5.23
C TYR A 339 9.82 9.56 5.49
N THR A 340 10.87 10.38 5.69
CA THR A 340 10.76 11.78 6.10
C THR A 340 10.75 12.75 4.91
N ARG A 341 11.04 12.26 3.71
CA ARG A 341 11.10 13.06 2.48
C ARG A 341 10.77 12.22 1.25
N TRP A 342 10.52 12.88 0.13
CA TRP A 342 10.37 12.19 -1.15
C TRP A 342 11.69 11.51 -1.56
N PRO A 343 11.65 10.26 -2.05
CA PRO A 343 12.81 9.58 -2.58
C PRO A 343 13.42 10.31 -3.78
N ALA A 344 14.75 10.35 -3.87
CA ALA A 344 15.44 10.92 -5.04
C ALA A 344 15.03 10.21 -6.35
N MET A 345 14.66 8.93 -6.26
CA MET A 345 14.24 8.07 -7.36
C MET A 345 12.72 8.00 -7.60
N TRP A 346 11.91 8.86 -6.97
CA TRP A 346 10.44 8.81 -7.05
C TRP A 346 9.92 8.67 -8.49
N GLU A 347 10.34 9.55 -9.40
CA GLU A 347 9.89 9.54 -10.80
C GLU A 347 10.33 8.28 -11.55
N ALA A 348 11.55 7.79 -11.29
CA ALA A 348 12.08 6.60 -11.95
C ALA A 348 11.29 5.33 -11.55
N GLN A 349 10.93 5.22 -10.28
CA GLN A 349 10.06 4.15 -9.79
C GLN A 349 8.69 4.21 -10.48
N LEU A 350 8.06 5.39 -10.51
CA LEU A 350 6.74 5.57 -11.12
C LEU A 350 6.72 5.23 -12.60
N GLU A 351 7.71 5.69 -13.37
CA GLU A 351 7.81 5.34 -14.79
C GLU A 351 7.88 3.82 -14.99
N MET A 352 8.62 3.12 -14.13
CA MET A 352 8.76 1.68 -14.24
C MET A 352 7.50 0.92 -13.86
N LEU A 353 6.79 1.35 -12.82
CA LEU A 353 5.47 0.81 -12.47
C LEU A 353 4.45 1.09 -13.58
N ALA A 354 4.44 2.29 -14.15
CA ALA A 354 3.53 2.66 -15.24
C ALA A 354 3.75 1.77 -16.47
N ARG A 355 5.00 1.49 -16.82
CA ARG A 355 5.36 0.56 -17.91
C ARG A 355 4.90 -0.86 -17.61
N ALA A 356 5.03 -1.33 -16.37
CA ALA A 356 4.54 -2.65 -15.96
C ALA A 356 3.00 -2.76 -16.08
N ASN A 357 2.27 -1.66 -15.86
CA ASN A 357 0.81 -1.59 -16.02
C ASN A 357 0.35 -1.43 -17.50
N GLY A 358 1.25 -1.59 -18.47
CA GLY A 358 0.94 -1.42 -19.89
C GLY A 358 0.89 0.04 -20.36
N GLY A 359 1.31 0.99 -19.52
CA GLY A 359 1.53 2.38 -19.90
C GLY A 359 2.73 2.50 -20.84
N GLY A 360 2.48 2.60 -22.14
CA GLY A 360 3.49 3.04 -23.10
C GLY A 360 3.93 4.47 -22.78
N SER A 361 5.24 4.75 -22.88
CA SER A 361 5.79 6.09 -22.65
C SER A 361 5.21 7.09 -23.66
N SER A 362 4.25 7.90 -23.21
CA SER A 362 3.76 9.07 -23.95
C SER A 362 4.76 10.23 -23.98
N SER A 363 5.91 10.13 -23.27
CA SER A 363 6.76 11.30 -22.98
C SER A 363 7.91 11.53 -23.99
N ARG A 364 8.06 10.70 -25.03
CA ARG A 364 8.98 11.02 -26.15
C ARG A 364 8.28 11.82 -27.26
N LYS A 365 7.85 13.05 -26.94
CA LYS A 365 7.59 14.17 -27.88
C LYS A 365 7.05 15.36 -27.09
N ASN A 366 7.94 16.16 -26.50
CA ASN A 366 7.82 17.63 -26.35
C ASN A 366 8.98 18.24 -25.54
N SER A 367 10.22 17.75 -25.73
CA SER A 367 11.41 18.54 -25.42
C SER A 367 11.88 19.22 -26.70
N THR A 368 11.21 20.30 -27.09
CA THR A 368 11.80 21.30 -27.99
C THR A 368 11.11 22.65 -27.83
N LYS A 369 11.94 23.65 -27.55
CA LYS A 369 11.70 25.11 -27.58
C LYS A 369 10.90 25.71 -26.41
N TRP A 370 11.63 26.07 -25.35
CA TRP A 370 11.54 27.44 -24.84
C TRP A 370 12.80 28.19 -25.27
N SER A 371 12.72 28.87 -26.41
CA SER A 371 13.74 29.83 -26.84
C SER A 371 13.39 31.21 -26.27
N ARG A 372 14.44 31.93 -25.88
CA ARG A 372 14.48 33.32 -25.44
C ARG A 372 13.44 34.22 -26.13
N GLY A 373 12.73 35.00 -25.32
CA GLY A 373 11.93 36.15 -25.76
C GLY A 373 11.84 37.17 -24.64
N THR A 374 12.68 38.18 -24.70
CA THR A 374 12.64 39.43 -23.91
C THR A 374 11.30 40.15 -24.06
N ALA A 375 10.72 40.59 -22.95
CA ALA A 375 9.91 41.80 -22.90
C ALA A 375 10.05 42.44 -21.50
N HIS A 376 10.59 43.66 -21.51
CA HIS A 376 10.68 44.55 -20.36
C HIS A 376 9.29 44.90 -19.81
N GLY A 377 9.14 44.78 -18.50
CA GLY A 377 8.07 45.42 -17.72
C GLY A 377 8.59 45.61 -16.30
N GLN A 378 9.05 46.83 -15.98
CA GLN A 378 9.53 47.19 -14.65
C GLN A 378 8.40 47.09 -13.62
N TYR A 379 8.66 46.37 -12.54
CA TYR A 379 7.99 46.60 -11.25
C TYR A 379 9.01 46.37 -10.14
N GLN A 380 9.37 47.44 -9.42
CA GLN A 380 10.22 47.38 -8.22
C GLN A 380 9.33 47.25 -6.98
N PRO A 381 9.59 46.31 -6.07
CA PRO A 381 8.99 46.32 -4.73
C PRO A 381 9.70 47.32 -3.80
N PRO A 382 8.98 47.99 -2.88
CA PRO A 382 9.58 48.95 -1.96
C PRO A 382 10.43 48.27 -0.88
N SER A 383 11.62 48.82 -0.65
CA SER A 383 12.56 48.42 0.41
C SER A 383 12.05 48.87 1.79
N LEU A 384 11.84 47.92 2.70
CA LEU A 384 11.65 48.20 4.12
C LEU A 384 13.01 48.36 4.80
N SER A 385 13.25 49.56 5.32
CA SER A 385 14.39 49.91 6.16
C SER A 385 14.25 49.29 7.55
N LEU A 386 15.20 48.43 7.93
CA LEU A 386 15.40 47.98 9.31
C LEU A 386 16.08 49.09 10.12
N SER A 387 15.37 49.69 11.06
CA SER A 387 15.96 50.52 12.11
C SER A 387 16.28 49.67 13.34
N SER A 388 17.57 49.45 13.56
CA SER A 388 18.11 48.97 14.83
C SER A 388 18.01 50.05 15.90
N SER A 389 17.38 49.76 17.04
CA SER A 389 17.54 50.55 18.26
C SER A 389 17.99 49.62 19.39
N SER A 390 19.26 49.77 19.74
CA SER A 390 19.88 49.32 20.98
C SER A 390 19.52 50.28 22.11
N SER A 391 19.08 49.75 23.24
CA SER A 391 19.16 50.47 24.52
C SER A 391 19.47 49.49 25.63
N SER A 392 20.62 49.70 26.27
CA SER A 392 21.03 49.11 27.53
C SER A 392 20.25 49.73 28.68
N GLN A 393 19.71 48.91 29.58
CA GLN A 393 19.95 48.93 31.03
C GLN A 393 19.41 47.66 31.67
#